data_AF-A0A9N9JHW5-F1
#
_entry.id   AF-A0A9N9JHW5-F1
#
_cell.length_a   1.000
_cell.length_b   1.000
_cell.length_c   1.000
_cell.angle_alpha   90.00
_cell.angle_beta   90.00
_cell.angle_gamma   90.00
#
_symmetry.space_group_name_H-M   'P 1'
#
loop_
_entity.id
_entity.type
_entity.pdbx_description
1 polymer ?
#
loop_
_entity_poly.entity_id
_entity_poly.type
_entity_poly.pdbx_seq_one_letter_code
_entity_poly.pdbx_strand_id
1 'polypeptide(L)'
;LMNVSPHIKRMNKRKPPKYPELENEVYKWVQELRCNQKPVTRAMIQIKAKALSQKPPYTTYYPSITESKFSNKWVDGFMIRYKLSHR
;
A
#
# COMPACT_ATOMS: atom_id res chain seq x y z
N LEU A 1 -43.90 -9.18 9.35
CA LEU A 1 -42.52 -9.60 9.69
C LEU A 1 -41.60 -9.16 8.56
N MET A 2 -40.77 -8.14 8.80
CA MET A 2 -39.83 -7.59 7.82
C MET A 2 -38.66 -8.56 7.61
N ASN A 3 -38.69 -9.39 6.56
CA ASN A 3 -37.52 -10.15 6.12
C ASN A 3 -36.61 -9.24 5.30
N VAL A 4 -35.80 -8.43 5.98
CA VAL A 4 -34.67 -7.74 5.35
C VAL A 4 -33.56 -8.76 5.10
N SER A 5 -33.53 -9.26 3.86
CA SER A 5 -32.39 -9.99 3.30
C SER A 5 -31.11 -9.19 3.51
N PRO A 6 -30.05 -9.74 4.13
CA PRO A 6 -28.79 -9.02 4.25
C PRO A 6 -28.24 -8.91 2.84
N HIS A 7 -28.43 -7.74 2.23
CA HIS A 7 -27.70 -7.33 1.04
C HIS A 7 -26.23 -7.26 1.44
N ILE A 8 -25.55 -8.39 1.44
CA ILE A 8 -24.12 -8.48 1.45
C ILE A 8 -23.72 -7.87 0.11
N LYS A 9 -23.56 -6.54 0.10
CA LYS A 9 -22.72 -5.87 -0.88
C LYS A 9 -21.40 -6.61 -0.79
N ARG A 10 -21.16 -7.55 -1.72
CA ARG A 10 -19.83 -8.04 -2.03
C ARG A 10 -19.08 -6.82 -2.58
N MET A 11 -18.67 -5.92 -1.68
CA MET A 11 -17.61 -4.98 -1.95
C MET A 11 -16.48 -5.86 -2.44
N ASN A 12 -16.06 -5.65 -3.68
CA ASN A 12 -14.90 -6.31 -4.27
C ASN A 12 -13.75 -6.18 -3.28
N LYS A 13 -13.54 -7.18 -2.42
CA LYS A 13 -12.50 -7.17 -1.39
C LYS A 13 -11.20 -7.25 -2.17
N ARG A 14 -10.65 -6.07 -2.49
CA ARG A 14 -9.36 -5.93 -3.14
C ARG A 14 -8.39 -6.78 -2.34
N LYS A 15 -7.55 -7.56 -3.04
CA LYS A 15 -6.59 -8.45 -2.40
C LYS A 15 -5.82 -7.64 -1.33
N PRO A 16 -5.81 -8.09 -0.06
CA PRO A 16 -5.11 -7.37 0.99
C PRO A 16 -3.63 -7.27 0.62
N PRO A 17 -2.96 -6.20 1.03
CA PRO A 17 -1.55 -6.06 0.74
C PRO A 17 -0.72 -7.11 1.46
N LYS A 18 0.40 -7.47 0.83
CA LYS A 18 1.33 -8.45 1.38
C LYS A 18 1.98 -7.95 2.68
N TYR A 19 2.19 -6.64 2.80
CA TYR A 19 2.83 -5.99 3.94
C TYR A 19 2.02 -4.74 4.33
N PRO A 20 0.88 -4.89 5.02
CA PRO A 20 -0.06 -3.79 5.26
C PRO A 20 0.55 -2.61 6.03
N GLU A 21 1.37 -2.89 7.04
CA GLU A 21 1.96 -1.92 7.95
C GLU A 21 2.99 -1.06 7.23
N LEU A 22 3.87 -1.71 6.44
CA LEU A 22 4.82 -1.02 5.59
C LEU A 22 4.10 -0.17 4.55
N GLU A 23 3.05 -0.72 3.94
CA GLU A 23 2.30 -0.03 2.90
C GLU A 23 1.59 1.22 3.45
N ASN A 24 1.07 1.16 4.67
CA ASN A 24 0.48 2.30 5.37
C ASN A 24 1.52 3.39 5.67
N GLU A 25 2.74 3.04 6.08
CA GLU A 25 3.80 4.03 6.30
C GLU A 25 4.23 4.70 4.98
N VAL A 26 4.37 3.92 3.90
CA VAL A 26 4.63 4.48 2.57
C VAL A 26 3.50 5.42 2.15
N TYR A 27 2.24 5.04 2.38
CA TYR A 27 1.09 5.89 2.08
C TYR A 27 1.13 7.24 2.82
N LYS A 28 1.38 7.23 4.13
CA LYS A 28 1.51 8.47 4.93
C LYS A 28 2.60 9.38 4.37
N TRP A 29 3.76 8.82 4.05
CA TRP A 29 4.85 9.56 3.43
C TRP A 29 4.47 10.15 2.05
N VAL A 30 3.71 9.42 1.22
CA VAL A 30 3.19 9.96 -0.05
C VAL A 30 2.23 11.11 0.20
N GLN A 31 1.33 10.99 1.19
CA GLN A 31 0.39 12.06 1.56
C GLN A 31 1.15 13.32 1.99
N GLU A 32 2.13 13.18 2.88
CA GLU A 32 2.99 14.30 3.33
C GLU A 32 3.68 15.00 2.15
N LEU A 33 4.25 14.24 1.20
CA LEU A 33 4.88 14.84 0.02
C LEU A 33 3.88 15.59 -0.85
N ARG A 34 2.69 15.04 -1.07
CA ARG A 34 1.63 15.70 -1.85
C ARG A 34 1.12 16.97 -1.16
N CYS A 35 0.94 16.96 0.16
CA CYS A 35 0.60 18.16 0.94
C CYS A 35 1.66 19.26 0.76
N ASN A 36 2.93 18.87 0.67
CA ASN A 36 4.05 19.77 0.41
C ASN A 36 4.26 20.09 -1.08
N GLN A 37 3.29 19.74 -1.95
CA GLN A 37 3.36 19.93 -3.41
C GLN A 37 4.60 19.31 -4.08
N LYS A 38 5.22 18.31 -3.43
CA LYS A 38 6.37 17.60 -3.98
C LYS A 38 5.89 16.48 -4.89
N PRO A 39 6.44 16.35 -6.12
CA PRO A 39 6.09 15.25 -6.99
C PRO A 39 6.53 13.92 -6.37
N VAL A 40 5.65 12.92 -6.43
CA VAL A 40 5.94 11.56 -5.98
C VAL A 40 5.92 10.65 -7.19
N THR A 41 7.09 10.19 -7.61
CA THR A 41 7.21 9.23 -8.71
C THR A 41 7.11 7.79 -8.22
N ARG A 42 6.81 6.88 -9.14
CA ARG A 42 6.77 5.43 -8.86
C ARG A 42 8.10 4.91 -8.35
N ALA A 43 9.22 5.38 -8.91
CA ALA A 43 10.56 5.03 -8.47
C ALA A 43 10.82 5.46 -7.02
N MET A 44 10.37 6.66 -6.63
CA MET A 44 10.52 7.13 -5.24
C MET A 44 9.74 6.24 -4.26
N ILE A 45 8.55 5.78 -4.64
CA ILE A 45 7.75 4.84 -3.83
C ILE A 45 8.53 3.52 -3.64
N GLN A 46 9.15 2.99 -4.70
CA GLN A 46 9.94 1.76 -4.61
C GLN A 46 11.16 1.93 -3.69
N ILE A 47 11.89 3.03 -3.85
CA ILE A 47 13.06 3.34 -3.02
C ILE A 47 12.65 3.47 -1.55
N LYS A 48 11.58 4.22 -1.26
CA LYS A 48 11.05 4.38 0.10
C LYS A 48 10.62 3.04 0.70
N ALA A 49 9.85 2.23 -0.04
CA ALA A 49 9.39 0.93 0.42
C ALA A 49 10.56 -0.03 0.71
N LYS A 50 11.57 -0.06 -0.16
CA LYS A 50 12.78 -0.87 0.02
C LYS A 50 13.61 -0.41 1.23
N ALA A 51 13.74 0.90 1.43
CA ALA A 51 14.43 1.46 2.58
C ALA A 51 13.70 1.13 3.89
N LEU A 52 12.36 1.13 3.89
CA LEU A 52 11.56 0.74 5.06
C LEU A 52 11.65 -0.75 5.35
N SER A 53 11.63 -1.61 4.32
CA SER A 53 11.67 -3.07 4.51
C SER A 53 12.93 -3.57 5.20
N GLN A 54 14.02 -2.80 5.12
CA GLN A 54 15.29 -3.14 5.76
C GLN A 54 15.35 -2.76 7.24
N LYS A 55 14.38 -1.98 7.75
CA LYS A 55 14.37 -1.50 9.12
C LYS A 55 13.58 -2.43 10.04
N PRO A 56 14.00 -2.60 11.30
CA PRO A 56 13.09 -3.03 12.35
C PRO A 56 11.93 -2.02 12.47
N PRO A 57 10.68 -2.45 12.67
CA PRO A 57 10.25 -3.81 13.00
C PRO A 57 9.86 -4.66 11.78
N TYR A 58 9.96 -4.14 10.55
CA TYR A 58 9.49 -4.83 9.34
C TYR A 58 10.24 -6.13 9.06
N THR A 59 11.54 -6.14 9.30
CA THR A 59 12.37 -7.36 9.20
C THR A 59 11.95 -8.44 10.21
N THR A 60 11.47 -8.04 11.38
CA THR A 60 10.97 -8.94 12.43
C THR A 60 9.58 -9.49 12.11
N TYR A 61 8.66 -8.64 11.67
CA TYR A 61 7.30 -9.05 11.34
C TYR A 61 7.19 -9.81 10.02
N TYR A 62 8.08 -9.51 9.07
CA TYR A 62 8.05 -10.08 7.74
C TYR A 62 9.46 -10.54 7.33
N PRO A 63 9.86 -11.76 7.70
CA PRO A 63 11.22 -12.25 7.42
C PRO A 63 11.61 -12.20 5.93
N SER A 64 10.64 -12.44 5.03
CA SER A 64 10.84 -12.40 3.57
C SER A 64 10.72 -11.01 2.95
N ILE A 65 10.60 -9.93 3.73
CA ILE A 65 10.38 -8.58 3.18
C ILE A 65 11.65 -7.96 2.62
N THR A 66 12.80 -8.35 3.16
CA THR A 66 14.13 -7.89 2.73
C THR A 66 14.44 -8.30 1.29
N GLU A 67 13.91 -9.44 0.86
CA GLU A 67 14.02 -9.96 -0.50
C GLU A 67 12.99 -9.33 -1.46
N SER A 68 12.05 -8.53 -0.94
CA SER A 68 10.99 -7.96 -1.76
C SER A 68 11.54 -6.91 -2.72
N LYS A 69 11.28 -7.13 -4.02
CA LYS A 69 11.73 -6.22 -5.08
C LYS A 69 10.85 -4.98 -5.24
N PHE A 70 9.71 -4.89 -4.55
CA PHE A 70 8.70 -3.82 -4.71
C PHE A 70 8.48 -3.45 -6.18
N SER A 71 8.19 -4.46 -7.02
CA SER A 71 8.12 -4.32 -8.47
C SER A 71 7.06 -3.30 -8.93
N ASN A 72 7.09 -2.91 -10.20
CA ASN A 72 6.05 -2.04 -10.78
C ASN A 72 4.63 -2.57 -10.51
N LYS A 73 4.41 -3.89 -10.58
CA LYS A 73 3.13 -4.52 -10.25
C LYS A 73 2.71 -4.30 -8.79
N TRP A 74 3.68 -4.31 -7.86
CA TRP A 74 3.41 -3.99 -6.47
C TRP A 74 3.00 -2.53 -6.31
N VAL A 75 3.71 -1.61 -6.97
CA VAL A 75 3.38 -0.17 -6.98
C VAL A 75 2.01 0.09 -7.61
N ASP A 76 1.66 -0.60 -8.69
CA ASP A 76 0.31 -0.52 -9.28
C ASP A 76 -0.76 -0.94 -8.27
N GLY A 77 -0.54 -2.07 -7.60
CA GLY A 77 -1.42 -2.53 -6.54
C GLY A 77 -1.56 -1.51 -5.41
N PHE A 78 -0.45 -0.92 -4.98
CA PHE A 78 -0.40 0.14 -3.98
C PHE A 78 -1.21 1.36 -4.41
N MET A 79 -0.91 1.92 -5.58
CA MET A 79 -1.59 3.11 -6.10
C MET A 79 -3.09 2.88 -6.28
N ILE A 80 -3.50 1.69 -6.74
CA ILE A 80 -4.90 1.31 -6.85
C ILE A 80 -5.54 1.24 -5.47
N ARG A 81 -4.95 0.51 -4.51
CA ARG A 81 -5.48 0.33 -3.15
C ARG A 81 -5.75 1.66 -2.46
N TYR A 82 -4.81 2.60 -2.56
CA TYR A 82 -4.88 3.91 -1.91
C TYR A 82 -5.47 5.02 -2.78
N LYS A 83 -6.01 4.70 -3.96
CA LYS A 83 -6.59 5.68 -4.91
C LYS A 83 -5.62 6.85 -5.22
N LEU A 84 -4.33 6.54 -5.34
CA LEU A 84 -3.28 7.53 -5.62
C LEU A 84 -3.12 7.80 -7.12
N SER A 85 -3.70 6.95 -7.97
CA SER A 85 -3.80 7.17 -9.41
C SER A 85 -5.01 8.05 -9.72
N HIS A 86 -4.81 9.13 -10.46
CA HIS A 86 -5.89 9.74 -11.23
C HIS A 86 -6.04 8.82 -12.46
N ARG A 87 -7.02 7.93 -12.41
CA ARG A 87 -7.36 7.08 -13.54
C ARG A 87 -8.78 7.41 -13.96
#